data_AF-A0A4Y2ULI7-F1
#
_entry.id   AF-A0A4Y2ULI7-F1
#
_cell.length_a   1.000
_cell.length_b   1.000
_cell.length_c   1.000
_cell.angle_alpha   90.00
_cell.angle_beta   90.00
_cell.angle_gamma   90.00
#
_symmetry.space_group_name_H-M   'P 1'
#
loop_
_entity.id
_entity.type
_entity.pdbx_description
1 polymer ?
#
loop_
_entity_poly.entity_id
_entity_poly.type
_entity_poly.pdbx_seq_one_letter_code
_entity_poly.pdbx_strand_id
1 'polypeptide(L)' 'MPLRVTLMRSGSLKIEVQPHLSDKGAKLRGKPSCEVPLCERSGHFQKKQCCDITKQCRCVDPVTGQTTVQPQSDPNVRCP' A
#
# COMPACT_ATOMS: atom_id res chain seq x y z
N MET A 1 4.56 -12.36 10.30
CA MET A 1 3.24 -12.22 9.66
C MET A 1 2.37 -13.34 10.20
N PRO A 2 1.31 -13.08 11.00
CA PRO A 2 0.57 -14.16 11.63
C PRO A 2 -0.42 -14.78 10.64
N LEU A 3 -0.25 -16.07 10.37
CA LEU A 3 -1.26 -16.88 9.69
C LEU A 3 -2.40 -17.15 10.66
N ARG A 4 -3.65 -16.90 10.26
CA ARG A 4 -4.83 -17.24 11.07
C ARG A 4 -5.40 -18.55 10.56
N VAL A 5 -5.32 -19.58 11.39
CA VAL A 5 -5.85 -20.91 11.10
C VAL A 5 -7.25 -21.00 11.69
N THR A 6 -8.23 -21.31 10.86
CA THR A 6 -9.61 -21.56 11.34
C THR A 6 -10.01 -22.99 10.99
N LEU A 7 -10.49 -23.73 11.99
CA LEU A 7 -11.03 -25.06 11.78
C LEU A 7 -12.46 -24.94 11.24
N MET A 8 -12.69 -25.45 10.03
CA MET A 8 -14.04 -25.47 9.45
C MET A 8 -14.88 -26.56 10.14
N ARG A 9 -16.21 -26.41 10.10
CA ARG A 9 -17.16 -27.38 10.67
C ARG A 9 -17.04 -28.78 10.07
N SER A 10 -16.45 -28.91 8.87
CA SER A 10 -16.13 -30.17 8.22
C SER A 10 -14.84 -30.84 8.73
N GLY A 11 -14.17 -30.27 9.75
CA GLY A 11 -12.90 -30.78 10.27
C GLY A 11 -11.67 -30.43 9.41
N SER A 12 -11.86 -29.68 8.32
CA SER A 12 -10.76 -29.23 7.46
C SER A 12 -10.16 -27.93 8.00
N LEU A 13 -8.82 -27.83 8.07
CA LEU A 13 -8.15 -26.57 8.38
C LEU A 13 -8.22 -25.65 7.16
N LYS A 14 -8.80 -24.46 7.32
CA LYS A 14 -8.70 -23.40 6.32
C LYS A 14 -7.57 -22.47 6.73
N ILE A 15 -6.53 -22.44 5.92
CA ILE A 15 -5.43 -21.48 6.05
C ILE A 15 -5.88 -20.24 5.30
N GLU A 16 -6.35 -19.23 6.04
CA GLU A 16 -6.74 -17.96 5.43
C GLU A 16 -5.61 -16.97 5.64
N VAL A 17 -4.90 -16.67 4.55
CA VAL A 17 -3.91 -15.59 4.54
C VAL A 17 -4.71 -14.30 4.69
N GLN A 18 -4.56 -13.60 5.82
CA GLN A 18 -5.13 -12.26 5.95
C GLN A 18 -4.49 -11.40 4.86
N PRO A 19 -5.26 -10.86 3.89
CA PRO A 19 -4.66 -10.12 2.80
C PRO A 19 -4.02 -8.85 3.37
N HIS A 20 -2.69 -8.79 3.35
CA HIS A 20 -1.97 -7.52 3.44
C HIS A 20 -2.06 -6.89 2.04
N LEU A 21 -3.21 -6.30 1.70
CA LEU A 21 -3.46 -5.51 0.48
C LEU A 21 -2.50 -5.81 -0.68
N SER A 22 -2.67 -6.97 -1.30
CA SER A 22 -2.01 -7.31 -2.57
C SER A 22 -2.95 -8.18 -3.38
N ASP A 23 -4.15 -7.66 -3.63
CA ASP A 23 -4.96 -8.17 -4.72
C ASP A 23 -4.35 -7.68 -6.03
N LYS A 24 -3.68 -8.59 -6.72
CA LYS A 24 -3.31 -8.43 -8.12
C LYS A 24 -4.58 -8.46 -8.96
N GLY A 25 -5.33 -7.36 -9.08
CA GLY A 25 -6.33 -7.29 -10.16
C GLY A 25 -7.54 -6.42 -9.99
N ALA A 26 -7.90 -5.95 -8.79
CA ALA A 26 -8.90 -4.88 -8.71
C ALA A 26 -8.26 -3.56 -9.15
N LYS A 27 -8.30 -3.32 -10.47
CA LYS A 27 -8.09 -2.02 -11.09
C LYS A 27 -9.09 -1.03 -10.48
N LEU A 28 -8.74 -0.42 -9.35
CA LEU A 28 -9.24 0.90 -9.04
C LEU A 28 -8.71 1.77 -10.18
N ARG A 29 -9.60 2.13 -11.10
CA ARG A 29 -9.35 3.25 -12.02
C ARG A 29 -9.34 4.51 -11.14
N GLY A 30 -8.27 4.68 -10.38
CA GLY A 30 -8.15 5.60 -9.26
C GLY A 30 -6.92 5.20 -8.46
N LYS A 31 -5.98 6.13 -8.33
CA LYS A 31 -4.82 6.04 -7.44
C LYS A 31 -5.27 5.59 -6.02
N PRO A 32 -4.37 4.99 -5.22
CA PRO A 32 -4.72 4.49 -3.89
C PRO A 32 -5.10 5.62 -2.93
N SER A 33 -5.99 5.30 -1.99
CA SER A 33 -6.38 6.20 -0.90
C SER A 33 -5.17 6.59 -0.04
N CYS A 34 -5.31 7.66 0.75
CA CYS A 34 -4.26 8.20 1.64
C CYS A 34 -3.61 7.14 2.57
N GLU A 35 -4.34 6.07 2.88
CA GLU A 35 -3.98 5.05 3.87
C GLU A 35 -3.26 3.84 3.26
N VAL A 36 -3.43 3.59 1.96
CA VAL A 36 -2.78 2.46 1.28
C VAL A 36 -1.53 2.97 0.55
N PRO A 37 -0.33 2.55 0.95
CA PRO A 37 0.89 3.00 0.30
C PRO A 37 1.03 2.39 -1.10
N LEU A 38 1.58 3.18 -2.02
CA LEU A 38 2.07 2.72 -3.31
C LEU A 38 3.37 1.94 -3.12
N CYS A 39 3.46 0.76 -3.71
CA CYS A 39 4.66 -0.06 -3.69
C CYS A 39 5.14 -0.37 -5.11
N GLU A 40 6.45 -0.51 -5.26
CA GLU A 40 7.08 -1.02 -6.47
C GLU A 40 6.96 -2.55 -6.55
N ARG A 41 7.23 -3.12 -7.74
CA ARG A 41 7.17 -4.58 -7.94
C ARG A 41 8.17 -5.34 -7.05
N SER A 42 9.27 -4.70 -6.68
CA SER A 42 10.29 -5.20 -5.77
C SER A 42 9.80 -5.35 -4.32
N GLY A 43 8.65 -4.75 -3.97
CA GLY A 43 8.14 -4.70 -2.60
C GLY A 43 8.57 -3.47 -1.81
N HIS A 44 9.42 -2.61 -2.38
CA HIS A 44 9.78 -1.31 -1.79
C HIS A 44 8.64 -0.30 -1.91
N PHE A 45 8.62 0.70 -1.03
CA PHE A 45 7.70 1.83 -1.16
C PHE A 45 8.05 2.64 -2.41
N GLN A 46 7.05 3.00 -3.19
CA GLN A 46 7.25 3.97 -4.27
C GLN A 46 7.64 5.31 -3.63
N LYS A 47 8.75 5.91 -4.08
CA LYS A 47 9.28 7.15 -3.49
C LYS A 47 8.23 8.26 -3.40
N LYS A 48 7.32 8.34 -4.38
CA LYS A 48 6.21 9.30 -4.41
C LYS A 48 4.92 8.62 -3.94
N GLN A 49 4.33 9.15 -2.88
CA GLN A 49 3.05 8.72 -2.33
C GLN A 49 2.03 9.84 -2.52
N CYS A 50 1.05 9.65 -3.40
CA CYS A 50 0.00 10.63 -3.64
C CYS A 50 -1.33 10.16 -3.10
N CYS A 51 -2.02 11.02 -2.36
CA CYS A 51 -3.39 10.77 -1.95
C CYS A 51 -4.39 11.47 -2.87
N ASP A 52 -5.39 10.74 -3.35
CA ASP A 52 -6.44 11.32 -4.20
C ASP A 52 -7.48 12.13 -3.48
N ILE A 53 -7.66 11.90 -2.18
CA ILE A 53 -8.66 12.61 -1.38
C ILE A 53 -8.17 14.02 -1.12
N THR A 54 -6.96 14.16 -0.57
CA THR A 54 -6.36 15.47 -0.27
C THR A 54 -5.70 16.13 -1.49
N LYS A 55 -5.52 15.38 -2.59
CA LYS A 55 -4.76 15.81 -3.78
C LYS A 55 -3.33 16.25 -3.46
N GLN A 56 -2.72 15.67 -2.42
CA GLN A 56 -1.35 15.95 -2.02
C GLN A 56 -0.44 14.74 -2.26
N CYS A 57 0.80 15.01 -2.62
CA CYS A 57 1.87 14.04 -2.79
C CYS A 57 2.99 14.30 -1.78
N ARG A 58 3.55 13.24 -1.21
CA ARG A 58 4.69 13.26 -0.29
C ARG A 58 5.78 12.33 -0.78
N CYS A 59 7.03 12.65 -0.46
CA CYS A 59 8.14 11.73 -0.68
C CYS A 59 8.35 10.87 0.55
N VAL A 60 8.63 9.58 0.33
CA VAL A 60 8.92 8.62 1.38
C VAL A 60 10.22 7.88 1.08
N ASP A 61 10.87 7.41 2.13
CA ASP A 61 11.99 6.50 2.03
C ASP A 61 11.52 5.12 1.51
N PRO A 62 12.18 4.53 0.50
CA PRO A 62 11.72 3.31 -0.17
C PRO A 62 11.82 2.05 0.72
N VAL A 63 12.59 2.11 1.80
CA VAL A 63 12.82 0.96 2.70
C VAL A 63 11.89 1.04 3.92
N THR A 64 11.81 2.22 4.54
CA THR A 64 11.10 2.45 5.81
C THR A 64 9.69 3.01 5.61
N GLY A 65 9.39 3.63 4.47
CA GLY A 65 8.13 4.33 4.21
C GLY A 65 8.00 5.65 4.97
N GLN A 66 9.04 6.10 5.68
CA GLN A 66 9.02 7.35 6.42
C GLN A 66 8.98 8.55 5.47
N THR A 67 8.19 9.57 5.80
CA THR A 67 8.06 10.77 4.97
C THR A 67 9.33 11.61 5.06
N THR A 68 9.92 11.95 3.91
CA THR A 68 11.18 12.71 3.81
C THR A 68 10.96 14.19 3.48
N VAL A 69 9.80 14.54 2.91
CA VAL A 69 9.42 15.93 2.60
C VAL A 69 7.94 16.16 2.94
N GLN A 70 7.58 17.40 3.23
CA GLN A 70 6.18 17.74 3.51
C GLN A 70 5.27 17.43 2.31
N PRO A 71 4.00 17.07 2.52
CA PRO A 71 3.04 16.87 1.45
C PRO A 71 2.84 18.15 0.64
N GLN A 72 2.99 18.05 -0.69
CA GLN A 72 2.81 19.15 -1.63
C GLN A 72 1.61 18.88 -2.53
N SER A 73 0.91 19.93 -2.94
CA SER A 73 -0.17 19.84 -3.94
C SER A 73 0.33 19.64 -5.37
N ASP A 74 1.64 19.77 -5.61
CA ASP A 74 2.24 19.58 -6.93
C ASP A 74 2.32 18.08 -7.31
N PRO A 75 1.61 17.63 -8.36
CA PRO A 75 1.67 16.26 -8.83
C PRO A 75 3.04 15.85 -9.41
N ASN A 76 3.87 16.84 -9.78
CA ASN A 76 5.20 16.67 -10.35
C ASN A 76 6.33 16.79 -9.32
N VAL A 77 6.02 16.69 -8.02
CA VAL A 77 7.04 16.64 -6.97
C VAL A 77 8.12 15.61 -7.32
N ARG A 78 9.38 16.06 -7.34
CA ARG A 78 10.55 15.21 -7.60
C ARG A 78 11.11 14.73 -6.27
N CYS A 79 10.99 13.43 -6.03
CA CYS A 79 11.58 12.80 -4.86
C CYS A 79 13.05 12.43 -5.13
N PRO A 80 13.96 12.69 -4.18
CA PRO A 80 15.37 12.32 -4.29
C PRO A 80 15.56 10.80 -4.41
#